data_AF-A0A938R108-F1
#
_entry.id   AF-A0A938R108-F1
#
_cell.length_a   1.000
_cell.length_b   1.000
_cell.length_c   1.000
_cell.angle_alpha   90.00
_cell.angle_beta   90.00
_cell.angle_gamma   90.00
#
_symmetry.space_group_name_H-M   'P 1'
#
loop_
_entity.id
_entity.type
_entity.pdbx_description
1 polymer ?
#
loop_
_entity_poly.entity_id
_entity_poly.type
_entity_poly.pdbx_seq_one_letter_code
_entity_poly.pdbx_strand_id
1 'polypeptide(L)'
;MTQPLVVRVPGGYKVDGLELCAADCDCGGRPGPGGGQCCCTFSRVKKEGGLISYFGKKTTPETTDNFEWGYQVRKAGTELEVEVKMLDTRSPTAFRFGGVAPPPLSAWQERGWQVFNQFERPIIGTGEPLPDWITAAGRNALGTALKPI
;
A
#
# COMPACT_ATOMS: atom_id res chain seq x y z
N MET A 1 15.00 22.56 -18.42
CA MET A 1 14.63 21.15 -18.69
C MET A 1 13.55 20.77 -17.71
N THR A 2 12.30 20.63 -18.15
CA THR A 2 11.19 20.22 -17.28
C THR A 2 11.33 18.72 -17.03
N GLN A 3 11.68 18.31 -15.81
CA GLN A 3 11.73 16.89 -15.49
C GLN A 3 10.32 16.29 -15.64
N PRO A 4 10.20 15.07 -16.19
CA PRO A 4 8.91 14.41 -16.28
C PRO A 4 8.32 14.21 -14.88
N LEU A 5 7.06 14.63 -14.71
CA LEU A 5 6.38 14.63 -13.40
C LEU A 5 6.11 13.20 -12.90
N VAL A 6 6.09 12.21 -13.81
CA VAL A 6 5.96 10.79 -13.48
C VAL A 6 7.00 10.00 -14.29
N VAL A 7 7.82 9.21 -13.60
CA VAL A 7 8.83 8.32 -14.19
C VAL A 7 8.59 6.91 -13.70
N ARG A 8 8.68 5.92 -14.60
CA ARG A 8 8.60 4.51 -14.21
C ARG A 8 9.93 4.10 -13.57
N VAL A 9 9.89 3.45 -12.42
CA VAL A 9 11.07 2.92 -11.71
C VAL A 9 10.88 1.42 -11.45
N PRO A 10 11.95 0.66 -11.16
CA PRO A 10 11.82 -0.73 -10.72
C PRO A 10 10.84 -0.83 -9.54
N GLY A 11 9.82 -1.67 -9.67
CA GLY A 11 8.80 -1.85 -8.65
C GLY A 11 7.69 -0.78 -8.62
N GLY A 12 7.73 0.31 -9.41
CA GLY A 12 6.61 1.26 -9.39
C GLY A 12 6.84 2.57 -10.15
N TYR A 13 6.52 3.69 -9.51
CA TYR A 13 6.53 5.02 -10.12
C TYR A 13 7.19 6.05 -9.21
N LYS A 14 8.00 6.91 -9.80
CA LYS A 14 8.54 8.11 -9.19
C LYS A 14 7.72 9.30 -9.65
N VAL A 15 6.99 9.91 -8.74
CA VAL A 15 6.08 11.03 -8.98
C VAL A 15 6.65 12.27 -8.33
N ASP A 16 7.00 13.26 -9.14
CA ASP A 16 7.58 14.52 -8.68
C ASP A 16 8.81 14.31 -7.77
N GLY A 17 9.59 13.25 -8.04
CA GLY A 17 10.75 12.84 -7.23
C GLY A 17 10.45 11.91 -6.04
N LEU A 18 9.19 11.65 -5.72
CA LEU A 18 8.77 10.74 -4.65
C LEU A 18 8.52 9.33 -5.20
N GLU A 19 9.06 8.32 -4.55
CA GLU A 19 9.00 6.95 -5.03
C GLU A 19 7.84 6.19 -4.38
N LEU A 20 6.99 5.62 -5.24
CA LEU A 20 5.93 4.69 -4.90
C LEU A 20 6.34 3.34 -5.46
N CYS A 21 6.74 2.43 -4.58
CA CYS A 21 7.23 1.11 -4.97
C CYS A 21 6.32 0.01 -4.43
N ALA A 22 6.13 -1.01 -5.25
CA ALA A 22 5.57 -2.28 -4.88
C ALA A 22 6.69 -3.22 -4.41
N ALA A 23 6.40 -3.96 -3.36
CA ALA A 23 7.27 -4.96 -2.77
C ALA A 23 6.42 -5.94 -1.96
N ASP A 24 6.92 -7.16 -1.83
CA ASP A 24 6.29 -8.24 -1.08
C ASP A 24 7.17 -8.67 0.08
N CYS A 25 6.55 -9.27 1.10
CA CYS A 25 7.30 -10.03 2.08
C CYS A 25 8.12 -11.12 1.39
N ASP A 26 9.44 -11.00 1.48
CA ASP A 26 10.40 -12.01 0.99
C ASP A 26 10.48 -13.25 1.90
N CYS A 27 9.49 -13.44 2.78
CA CYS A 27 9.35 -14.66 3.58
C CYS A 27 9.06 -15.90 2.70
N GLY A 28 8.70 -15.73 1.43
CA GLY A 28 8.47 -16.84 0.49
C GLY A 28 7.35 -17.79 0.95
N GLY A 29 6.36 -17.26 1.68
CA GLY A 29 5.30 -18.06 2.29
C GLY A 29 5.75 -18.93 3.46
N ARG A 30 7.02 -18.84 3.88
CA ARG A 30 7.53 -19.56 5.04
C ARG A 30 7.06 -18.88 6.33
N PRO A 31 6.78 -19.66 7.39
CA PRO A 31 6.58 -19.12 8.71
C PRO A 31 7.76 -18.21 9.08
N GLY A 32 7.48 -17.03 9.63
CA GLY A 32 8.53 -16.14 10.11
C GLY A 32 9.42 -16.83 11.15
N PRO A 33 10.60 -16.26 11.50
CA PRO A 33 11.42 -16.79 12.60
C PRO A 33 10.57 -16.75 13.89
N GLY A 34 10.00 -17.90 14.26
CA GLY A 34 8.94 -18.01 15.27
C GLY A 34 7.78 -18.96 14.93
N GLY A 35 7.69 -19.49 13.69
CA GLY A 35 6.67 -20.50 13.33
C GLY A 35 5.26 -19.94 13.08
N GLY A 36 5.09 -18.62 13.11
CA GLY A 36 3.80 -17.94 12.87
C GLY A 36 3.36 -17.95 11.40
N GLN A 37 2.05 -17.74 11.17
CA GLN A 37 1.46 -17.68 9.83
C GLN A 37 2.13 -16.61 8.95
N CYS A 38 2.20 -16.84 7.63
CA CYS A 38 2.77 -15.89 6.67
C CYS A 38 2.14 -14.50 6.87
N CYS A 39 2.96 -13.49 7.13
CA CYS A 39 2.49 -12.14 7.42
C CYS A 39 1.76 -11.50 6.21
N CYS A 40 1.99 -12.00 4.99
CA CYS A 40 1.37 -11.53 3.75
C CYS A 40 1.34 -9.99 3.66
N THR A 41 2.38 -9.33 4.18
CA THR A 41 2.50 -7.88 4.09
C THR A 41 3.05 -7.51 2.74
N PHE A 42 2.50 -6.47 2.12
CA PHE A 42 2.90 -6.06 0.79
C PHE A 42 2.67 -4.57 0.58
N SER A 43 3.24 -4.10 -0.50
CA SER A 43 2.90 -2.84 -1.15
C SER A 43 2.66 -3.10 -2.63
N ARG A 44 1.69 -2.40 -3.20
CA ARG A 44 1.28 -2.51 -4.60
C ARG A 44 1.08 -1.12 -5.13
N VAL A 45 1.49 -0.91 -6.38
CA VAL A 45 1.29 0.35 -7.07
C VAL A 45 0.62 0.05 -8.41
N LYS A 46 -0.46 0.75 -8.68
CA LYS A 46 -1.22 0.68 -9.93
C LYS A 46 -1.26 2.07 -10.54
N LYS A 47 -1.25 2.15 -11.87
CA LYS A 47 -1.44 3.39 -12.60
C LYS A 47 -2.55 3.19 -13.63
N GLU A 48 -3.58 4.02 -13.56
CA GLU A 48 -4.72 4.03 -14.48
C GLU A 48 -4.95 5.47 -14.95
N GLY A 49 -4.59 5.78 -16.19
CA GLY A 49 -4.65 7.14 -16.72
C GLY A 49 -3.79 8.13 -15.90
N GLY A 50 -4.44 9.14 -15.32
CA GLY A 50 -3.85 10.14 -14.44
C GLY A 50 -3.77 9.75 -12.96
N LEU A 51 -4.38 8.62 -12.57
CA LEU A 51 -4.40 8.15 -11.18
C LEU A 51 -3.28 7.15 -10.92
N ILE A 52 -2.52 7.37 -9.85
CA ILE A 52 -1.54 6.43 -9.31
C ILE A 52 -2.04 5.98 -7.93
N SER A 53 -2.41 4.71 -7.82
CA SER A 53 -2.90 4.13 -6.58
C SER A 53 -1.82 3.28 -5.92
N TYR A 54 -1.47 3.62 -4.69
CA TYR A 54 -0.62 2.85 -3.80
C TYR A 54 -1.49 2.16 -2.75
N PHE A 55 -1.25 0.87 -2.57
CA PHE A 55 -1.90 0.02 -1.58
C PHE A 55 -0.86 -0.68 -0.74
N GLY A 56 -0.93 -0.58 0.58
CA GLY A 56 -0.07 -1.35 1.46
C GLY A 56 -0.85 -2.08 2.56
N LYS A 57 -0.35 -3.25 2.91
CA LYS A 57 -0.85 -4.10 3.99
C LYS A 57 0.29 -4.37 4.97
N LYS A 58 0.19 -3.82 6.16
CA LYS A 58 1.11 -3.97 7.29
C LYS A 58 0.38 -4.58 8.49
N THR A 59 -0.36 -5.64 8.23
CA THR A 59 -1.09 -6.43 9.24
C THR A 59 -0.91 -7.92 8.99
N THR A 60 -1.06 -8.71 10.05
CA THR A 60 -1.03 -10.18 10.02
C THR A 60 -2.30 -10.73 10.68
N PRO A 61 -2.60 -12.03 10.57
CA PRO A 61 -3.74 -12.60 11.30
C PRO A 61 -3.66 -12.43 12.83
N GLU A 62 -2.47 -12.18 13.38
CA GLU A 62 -2.21 -12.01 14.80
C GLU A 62 -2.26 -10.54 15.26
N THR A 63 -2.32 -9.57 14.34
CA THR A 63 -2.36 -8.16 14.70
C THR A 63 -3.72 -7.75 15.27
N THR A 64 -3.70 -7.08 16.41
CA THR A 64 -4.84 -6.38 17.00
C THR A 64 -4.77 -4.88 16.69
N ASP A 65 -5.75 -4.08 17.13
CA ASP A 65 -5.77 -2.62 16.97
C ASP A 65 -5.44 -2.16 15.54
N ASN A 66 -6.07 -2.83 14.57
CA ASN A 66 -5.90 -2.55 13.16
C ASN A 66 -6.63 -1.27 12.78
N PHE A 67 -6.07 -0.52 11.86
CA PHE A 67 -6.67 0.68 11.33
C PHE A 67 -6.28 0.82 9.87
N GLU A 68 -7.17 1.39 9.07
CA GLU A 68 -6.79 1.85 7.75
C GLU A 68 -6.62 3.35 7.74
N TRP A 69 -5.60 3.77 6.99
CA TRP A 69 -5.31 5.17 6.77
C TRP A 69 -4.97 5.38 5.32
N GLY A 70 -5.18 6.59 4.86
CA GLY A 70 -4.92 6.92 3.48
C GLY A 70 -5.09 8.38 3.20
N TYR A 71 -4.65 8.76 2.01
CA TYR A 71 -4.79 10.11 1.54
C TYR A 71 -4.84 10.14 0.02
N GLN A 72 -5.42 11.22 -0.51
CA GLN A 72 -5.40 11.51 -1.92
C GLN A 72 -4.86 12.91 -2.14
N VAL A 73 -3.88 13.01 -3.03
CA VAL A 73 -3.23 14.26 -3.39
C VAL A 73 -3.33 14.51 -4.88
N ARG A 74 -3.49 15.76 -5.27
CA ARG A 74 -3.54 16.21 -6.66
C ARG A 74 -2.58 17.35 -6.89
N LYS A 75 -1.92 17.36 -8.05
CA LYS A 75 -1.04 18.47 -8.45
C LYS A 75 -1.86 19.53 -9.20
N ALA A 76 -1.87 20.75 -8.67
CA ALA A 76 -2.55 21.88 -9.28
C ALA A 76 -2.09 22.10 -10.73
N GLY A 77 -3.03 22.36 -11.64
CA GLY A 77 -2.76 22.53 -13.06
C GLY A 77 -2.49 21.23 -13.82
N THR A 78 -2.69 20.06 -13.20
CA THR A 78 -2.60 18.74 -13.85
C THR A 78 -3.81 17.86 -13.53
N GLU A 79 -3.97 16.80 -14.31
CA GLU A 79 -4.92 15.70 -14.04
C GLU A 79 -4.28 14.55 -13.25
N LEU A 80 -3.11 14.78 -12.65
CA LEU A 80 -2.40 13.74 -11.89
C LEU A 80 -2.89 13.68 -10.45
N GLU A 81 -3.33 12.49 -10.06
CA GLU A 81 -3.82 12.17 -8.73
C GLU A 81 -3.04 10.98 -8.18
N VAL A 82 -2.70 11.04 -6.90
CA VAL A 82 -2.08 9.94 -6.17
C VAL A 82 -3.00 9.56 -5.03
N GLU A 83 -3.44 8.31 -5.02
CA GLU A 83 -4.18 7.71 -3.94
C GLU A 83 -3.26 6.79 -3.15
N VAL A 84 -3.23 6.94 -1.83
CA VAL A 84 -2.51 6.06 -0.92
C VAL A 84 -3.50 5.46 0.06
N LYS A 85 -3.50 4.13 0.17
CA LYS A 85 -4.27 3.39 1.17
C LYS A 85 -3.37 2.38 1.86
N MET A 86 -3.42 2.36 3.18
CA MET A 86 -2.62 1.52 4.05
C MET A 86 -3.53 0.85 5.06
N LEU A 87 -3.39 -0.46 5.20
CA LEU A 87 -3.88 -1.20 6.35
C LEU A 87 -2.71 -1.41 7.30
N ASP A 88 -2.81 -0.87 8.50
CA ASP A 88 -1.74 -0.87 9.50
C ASP A 88 -2.29 -1.30 10.87
N THR A 89 -1.38 -1.49 11.82
CA THR A 89 -1.70 -1.88 13.20
C THR A 89 -0.96 -0.98 14.17
N ARG A 90 -1.59 -0.67 15.30
CA ARG A 90 -0.92 0.00 16.43
C ARG A 90 -0.33 -0.99 17.43
N SER A 91 -0.62 -2.27 17.28
CA SER A 91 -0.12 -3.30 18.18
C SER A 91 1.38 -3.51 18.00
N PRO A 92 2.10 -3.93 19.06
CA PRO A 92 3.50 -4.31 18.95
C PRO A 92 3.69 -5.37 17.85
N THR A 93 4.44 -5.02 16.81
CA THR A 93 4.67 -5.90 15.66
C THR A 93 5.99 -6.63 15.81
N ALA A 94 5.95 -7.96 15.94
CA ALA A 94 7.16 -8.81 15.85
C ALA A 94 7.55 -9.11 14.38
N PHE A 95 6.69 -8.76 13.42
CA PHE A 95 6.94 -8.97 11.99
C PHE A 95 7.58 -7.74 11.34
N ARG A 96 8.38 -7.98 10.30
CA ARG A 96 8.93 -6.92 9.45
C ARG A 96 7.94 -6.62 8.32
N PHE A 97 7.66 -5.34 8.07
CA PHE A 97 6.90 -4.93 6.89
C PHE A 97 7.70 -5.26 5.62
N GLY A 98 7.14 -6.12 4.77
CA GLY A 98 7.74 -6.51 3.48
C GLY A 98 7.47 -5.52 2.33
N GLY A 99 6.58 -4.56 2.53
CA GLY A 99 6.33 -3.50 1.55
C GLY A 99 7.33 -2.34 1.68
N VAL A 100 7.28 -1.41 0.70
CA VAL A 100 7.98 -0.12 0.78
C VAL A 100 7.01 0.92 1.28
N ALA A 101 7.26 1.55 2.42
CA ALA A 101 6.34 2.56 2.96
C ALA A 101 6.09 3.69 1.94
N PRO A 102 4.84 4.16 1.80
CA PRO A 102 4.55 5.28 0.90
C PRO A 102 5.20 6.56 1.44
N PRO A 103 5.43 7.57 0.59
CA PRO A 103 5.85 8.89 1.03
C PRO A 103 4.90 9.47 2.08
N PRO A 104 5.38 10.30 3.02
CA PRO A 104 4.50 11.01 3.95
C PRO A 104 3.73 12.13 3.24
N LEU A 105 2.57 12.51 3.79
CA LEU A 105 1.76 13.64 3.31
C LEU A 105 2.55 14.95 3.18
N SER A 106 3.43 15.24 4.14
CA SER A 106 4.26 16.44 4.15
C SER A 106 5.15 16.53 2.90
N ALA A 107 5.70 15.41 2.43
CA ALA A 107 6.56 15.38 1.25
C ALA A 107 5.82 15.77 -0.04
N TRP A 108 4.50 15.50 -0.12
CA TRP A 108 3.65 15.94 -1.22
C TRP A 108 3.37 17.45 -1.13
N GLN A 109 3.03 17.92 0.08
CA GLN A 109 2.73 19.34 0.33
C GLN A 109 3.93 20.25 0.05
N GLU A 110 5.14 19.83 0.45
CA GLU A 110 6.40 20.53 0.16
C GLU A 110 6.66 20.69 -1.34
N ARG A 111 6.09 19.79 -2.15
CA ARG A 111 6.16 19.83 -3.61
C ARG A 111 4.96 20.53 -4.24
N GLY A 112 4.09 21.16 -3.45
CA GLY A 112 2.92 21.90 -3.95
C GLY A 112 1.77 21.01 -4.43
N TRP A 113 1.69 19.77 -3.93
CA TRP A 113 0.49 18.95 -4.11
C TRP A 113 -0.57 19.35 -3.08
N GLN A 114 -1.82 19.32 -3.52
CA GLN A 114 -2.99 19.62 -2.69
C GLN A 114 -3.58 18.32 -2.17
N VAL A 115 -3.72 18.23 -0.85
CA VAL A 115 -4.44 17.14 -0.20
C VAL A 115 -5.93 17.46 -0.28
N PHE A 116 -6.71 16.60 -0.90
CA PHE A 116 -8.17 16.78 -1.00
C PHE A 116 -8.95 15.72 -0.24
N ASN A 117 -8.30 14.61 0.12
CA ASN A 117 -8.87 13.59 0.97
C ASN A 117 -7.79 13.03 1.89
N GLN A 118 -8.14 12.85 3.16
CA GLN A 118 -7.32 12.19 4.16
C GLN A 118 -8.26 11.49 5.12
N PHE A 119 -7.96 10.24 5.43
CA PHE A 119 -8.74 9.47 6.37
C PHE A 119 -7.86 8.58 7.22
N GLU A 120 -8.34 8.34 8.43
CA GLU A 120 -7.87 7.30 9.32
C GLU A 120 -9.12 6.75 10.01
N ARG A 121 -9.29 5.42 9.99
CA ARG A 121 -10.38 4.78 10.71
C ARG A 121 -9.97 3.43 11.27
N PRO A 122 -10.43 3.09 12.48
CA PRO A 122 -10.18 1.78 13.07
C PRO A 122 -10.89 0.70 12.28
N ILE A 123 -10.27 -0.48 12.19
CA ILE A 123 -10.88 -1.70 11.68
C ILE A 123 -11.18 -2.59 12.88
N ILE A 124 -12.45 -2.90 13.08
CA ILE A 124 -12.90 -3.78 14.16
C ILE A 124 -12.53 -5.22 13.78
N GLY A 125 -11.70 -5.88 14.61
CA GLY A 125 -11.28 -7.28 14.43
C GLY A 125 -9.79 -7.45 14.13
N THR A 126 -9.40 -8.66 13.72
CA THR A 126 -8.01 -9.05 13.44
C THR A 126 -7.48 -8.54 12.09
N GLY A 127 -8.25 -7.68 11.41
CA GLY A 127 -7.97 -7.27 10.04
C GLY A 127 -8.42 -8.29 9.00
N GLU A 128 -9.07 -9.39 9.41
CA GLU A 128 -9.78 -10.32 8.52
C GLU A 128 -11.30 -10.33 8.79
N PRO A 129 -12.15 -10.38 7.74
CA PRO A 129 -11.79 -10.38 6.33
C PRO A 129 -11.15 -9.05 5.89
N LEU A 130 -10.15 -9.14 5.03
CA LEU A 130 -9.43 -7.97 4.54
C LEU A 130 -10.40 -7.05 3.79
N PRO A 131 -10.24 -5.71 3.88
CA PRO A 131 -10.99 -4.77 3.06
C PRO A 131 -10.96 -5.14 1.58
N ASP A 132 -12.08 -4.97 0.88
CA ASP A 132 -12.24 -5.37 -0.53
C ASP A 132 -11.14 -4.81 -1.44
N TRP A 133 -10.66 -3.60 -1.15
CA TRP A 133 -9.59 -2.95 -1.89
C TRP A 133 -8.23 -3.67 -1.73
N ILE A 134 -7.97 -4.30 -0.58
CA ILE A 134 -6.78 -5.14 -0.36
C ILE A 134 -6.93 -6.45 -1.12
N THR A 135 -8.10 -7.07 -1.08
CA THR A 135 -8.38 -8.30 -1.83
C THR A 135 -8.28 -8.06 -3.35
N ALA A 136 -8.71 -6.90 -3.84
CA ALA A 136 -8.52 -6.46 -5.22
C ALA A 136 -7.06 -6.09 -5.56
N ALA A 137 -6.25 -5.71 -4.57
CA ALA A 137 -4.82 -5.44 -4.74
C ALA A 137 -3.96 -6.72 -4.66
N GLY A 138 -4.38 -7.71 -3.86
CA GLY A 138 -3.66 -8.96 -3.58
C GLY A 138 -3.94 -10.12 -4.55
N ARG A 139 -4.91 -9.99 -5.46
CA ARG A 139 -5.34 -11.04 -6.40
C ARG A 139 -4.31 -11.55 -7.42
N ASN A 140 -3.06 -11.07 -7.37
CA ASN A 140 -1.94 -11.66 -8.13
C ASN A 140 -1.00 -12.56 -7.28
N ALA A 141 -1.24 -12.73 -5.98
CA ALA A 141 -0.39 -13.57 -5.10
C ALA A 141 -1.01 -14.92 -4.70
N LEU A 142 -2.28 -15.16 -5.02
CA LEU A 142 -2.90 -16.49 -4.94
C LEU A 142 -3.23 -16.93 -6.35
N GLY A 143 -2.27 -17.60 -6.98
CA GLY A 143 -2.55 -18.42 -8.15
C GLY A 143 -3.73 -19.34 -7.84
N THR A 144 -4.70 -19.32 -8.74
CA THR A 144 -5.50 -20.49 -9.12
C THR A 144 -5.72 -21.52 -8.01
N ALA A 145 -6.58 -21.20 -7.03
CA ALA A 145 -7.29 -22.26 -6.33
C ALA A 145 -8.44 -22.69 -7.23
N LEU A 146 -8.16 -23.70 -8.08
CA LEU A 146 -9.16 -24.58 -8.65
C LEU A 146 -10.25 -24.88 -7.62
N LYS A 147 -11.52 -24.79 -8.04
CA LYS A 147 -12.44 -25.88 -7.74
C LYS A 147 -13.19 -26.28 -9.02
N PRO A 148 -13.21 -27.59 -9.33
CA PRO A 148 -13.94 -28.15 -10.44
C PRO A 148 -15.42 -28.28 -10.05
N ILE A 149 -16.33 -27.99 -10.99
CA ILE A 149 -17.45 -28.88 -11.37
C ILE A 149 -17.70 -28.64 -12.86
#